data_AF-A0A9N9GM28-F1
#
_entry.id   AF-A0A9N9GM28-F1
#
_cell.length_a   1.000
_cell.length_b   1.000
_cell.length_c   1.000
_cell.angle_alpha   90.00
_cell.angle_beta   90.00
_cell.angle_gamma   90.00
#
_symmetry.space_group_name_H-M   'P 1'
#
loop_
_entity.id
_entity.type
_entity.pdbx_description
1 polymer ?
#
loop_
_entity_poly.entity_id
_entity_poly.type
_entity_poly.pdbx_seq_one_letter_code
_entity_poly.pdbx_strand_id
1 'polypeptide(L)'
;EMASYLGLDFDYFSAISKHDEYILSKYGSADMDLSQKACYLSHYLIYKEIIDKGYNSALILEDDVDFELNITAIMTDIHHDLPPSWETLYIGSCFESMGEQVGKSSSVHRLYKSVAPMCMHAYAVSYSGAQKLIELLDPVVPRGTVDYSLSVVIGEGKVSSYSVHPQPIVQRKSVDNPSDIPKSQLLSFNLLNSTSRFLGHNT
;
A
#
# COMPACT_ATOMS: atom_id res chain seq x y z
N GLU A 1 8.11 -14.15 14.06
CA GLU A 1 7.41 -15.45 14.03
C GLU A 1 6.46 -15.58 12.84
N MET A 2 5.50 -14.67 12.63
CA MET A 2 4.57 -14.76 11.48
C MET A 2 5.21 -14.59 10.10
N ALA A 3 6.13 -13.62 9.95
CA ALA A 3 6.89 -13.44 8.71
C ALA A 3 7.56 -14.75 8.26
N SER A 4 8.30 -15.36 9.19
CA SER A 4 8.98 -16.65 8.99
C SER A 4 8.00 -17.80 8.70
N TYR A 5 6.83 -17.83 9.36
CA TYR A 5 5.79 -18.82 9.10
C TYR A 5 5.22 -18.71 7.66
N LEU A 6 5.02 -17.49 7.16
CA LEU A 6 4.57 -17.23 5.80
C LEU A 6 5.70 -17.36 4.75
N GLY A 7 6.94 -17.61 5.20
CA GLY A 7 8.12 -17.62 4.32
C GLY A 7 8.46 -16.25 3.75
N LEU A 8 8.09 -15.17 4.46
CA LEU A 8 8.37 -13.79 4.09
C LEU A 8 9.60 -13.29 4.84
N ASP A 9 10.46 -12.60 4.11
CA ASP A 9 11.58 -11.83 4.67
C ASP A 9 11.23 -10.34 4.59
N PHE A 10 11.48 -9.61 5.66
CA PHE A 10 11.08 -8.20 5.78
C PHE A 10 12.29 -7.32 6.10
N ASP A 11 12.44 -6.28 5.29
CA ASP A 11 13.24 -5.10 5.64
C ASP A 11 12.34 -4.12 6.42
N TYR A 12 12.85 -3.56 7.51
CA TYR A 12 12.12 -2.57 8.31
C TYR A 12 12.59 -1.15 7.96
N PHE A 13 11.64 -0.30 7.59
CA PHE A 13 11.85 1.13 7.38
C PHE A 13 11.32 1.91 8.60
N SER A 14 12.16 2.71 9.24
CA SER A 14 11.69 3.60 10.31
C SER A 14 10.93 4.78 9.72
N ALA A 15 9.61 4.78 9.90
CA ALA A 15 8.77 5.90 9.48
C ALA A 15 9.20 7.22 10.14
N ILE A 16 9.06 8.31 9.40
CA ILE A 16 9.27 9.66 9.93
C ILE A 16 8.26 9.91 11.04
N SER A 17 8.71 10.48 12.15
CA SER A 17 7.82 10.81 13.25
C SER A 17 7.05 12.08 12.95
N LYS A 18 5.76 12.13 13.29
CA LYS A 18 4.97 13.37 13.29
C LYS A 18 5.55 14.45 14.21
N HIS A 19 6.42 14.08 15.14
CA HIS A 19 7.11 14.97 16.06
C HIS A 19 8.42 15.55 15.50
N ASP A 20 8.87 15.11 14.32
CA ASP A 20 10.05 15.66 13.64
C ASP A 20 9.72 16.97 12.89
N GLU A 21 9.16 17.95 13.62
CA GLU A 21 8.64 19.21 13.05
C GLU A 21 9.68 19.97 12.21
N TYR A 22 10.96 19.90 12.58
CA TYR A 22 12.04 20.52 11.83
C TYR A 22 12.13 19.97 10.40
N ILE A 23 12.04 18.64 10.23
CA ILE A 23 12.06 18.00 8.92
C ILE A 23 10.76 18.32 8.19
N LEU A 24 9.62 18.15 8.85
CA LEU A 24 8.29 18.34 8.26
C LEU A 24 8.00 19.79 7.83
N SER A 25 8.64 20.77 8.46
CA SER A 25 8.51 22.20 8.11
C SER A 25 9.07 22.54 6.72
N LYS A 26 9.93 21.68 6.15
CA LYS A 26 10.53 21.87 4.82
C LYS A 26 9.62 21.44 3.67
N TYR A 27 8.47 20.82 3.98
CA TYR A 27 7.56 20.22 3.01
C TYR A 27 6.23 20.96 2.94
N GLY A 28 5.58 20.89 1.77
CA GLY A 28 4.39 21.65 1.47
C GLY A 28 3.23 21.31 2.41
N SER A 29 2.33 22.28 2.61
CA SER A 29 1.27 22.13 3.60
C SER A 29 0.00 21.48 3.10
N ALA A 30 -0.43 21.63 1.82
CA ALA A 30 -1.65 21.08 1.19
C ALA A 30 -2.81 20.68 2.15
N ASP A 31 -3.06 21.49 3.17
CA ASP A 31 -3.95 21.24 4.33
C ASP A 31 -3.75 19.89 5.07
N MET A 32 -2.56 19.29 4.95
CA MET A 32 -2.12 18.12 5.68
C MET A 32 -1.63 18.45 7.10
N ASP A 33 -2.06 17.64 8.07
CA ASP A 33 -1.49 17.65 9.41
C ASP A 33 -0.08 17.00 9.45
N LEU A 34 0.59 17.10 10.61
CA LEU A 34 1.95 16.57 10.77
C LEU A 34 2.02 15.04 10.58
N SER A 35 0.98 14.30 10.95
CA SER A 35 0.93 12.84 10.77
C SER A 35 0.85 12.48 9.30
N GLN A 36 0.01 13.19 8.54
CA GLN A 36 -0.15 13.03 7.11
C GLN A 36 1.14 13.38 6.35
N LYS A 37 1.82 14.48 6.73
CA LYS A 37 3.12 14.84 6.16
C LYS A 37 4.19 13.79 6.45
N ALA A 38 4.23 13.26 7.67
CA ALA A 38 5.18 12.24 8.07
C ALA A 38 4.95 10.92 7.32
N CYS A 39 3.69 10.49 7.18
CA CYS A 39 3.30 9.35 6.35
C CYS A 39 3.74 9.56 4.89
N TYR A 40 3.43 10.72 4.31
CA TYR A 40 3.82 11.05 2.94
C TYR A 40 5.33 10.93 2.74
N LEU A 41 6.10 11.60 3.59
CA LEU A 41 7.56 11.59 3.47
C LEU A 41 8.14 10.18 3.65
N SER A 42 7.55 9.37 4.53
CA SER A 42 7.99 7.98 4.76
C SER A 42 7.85 7.14 3.47
N HIS A 43 6.70 7.17 2.81
CA HIS A 43 6.53 6.45 1.53
C HIS A 43 7.43 6.99 0.42
N TYR A 44 7.59 8.32 0.34
CA TYR A 44 8.48 8.94 -0.63
C TYR A 44 9.94 8.49 -0.45
N LEU A 45 10.41 8.37 0.80
CA LEU A 45 11.75 7.87 1.11
C LEU A 45 11.90 6.37 0.81
N ILE A 46 10.85 5.57 1.00
CA ILE A 46 10.86 4.16 0.57
C ILE A 46 11.03 4.04 -0.95
N TYR A 47 10.39 4.90 -1.75
CA TYR A 47 10.62 4.90 -3.20
C TYR A 47 12.06 5.21 -3.56
N LYS A 48 12.70 6.14 -2.85
CA LYS A 48 14.14 6.42 -3.01
C LYS A 48 14.98 5.20 -2.68
N GLU A 49 14.66 4.51 -1.59
CA GLU A 49 15.39 3.33 -1.18
C GLU A 49 15.28 2.18 -2.18
N ILE A 50 14.10 1.95 -2.77
CA ILE A 50 13.91 0.98 -3.87
C ILE A 50 14.88 1.27 -5.02
N ILE A 51 15.02 2.54 -5.40
CA ILE A 51 15.89 2.97 -6.50
C ILE A 51 17.36 2.83 -6.10
N ASP A 52 17.74 3.38 -4.94
CA ASP A 52 19.12 3.41 -4.46
C ASP A 52 19.68 1.99 -4.27
N LYS A 53 18.85 1.05 -3.82
CA LYS A 53 19.22 -0.37 -3.66
C LYS A 53 19.07 -1.19 -4.93
N GLY A 54 18.43 -0.67 -5.97
CA GLY A 54 18.23 -1.39 -7.24
C GLY A 54 17.24 -2.56 -7.13
N TYR A 55 16.24 -2.47 -6.27
CA TYR A 55 15.23 -3.51 -6.13
C TYR A 55 14.29 -3.51 -7.34
N ASN A 56 14.11 -4.66 -8.00
CA ASN A 56 13.21 -4.78 -9.16
C ASN A 56 11.75 -4.39 -8.82
N SER A 57 11.33 -4.69 -7.60
CA SER A 57 10.06 -4.29 -7.01
C SER A 57 10.11 -4.46 -5.49
N ALA A 58 9.25 -3.76 -4.76
CA ALA A 58 9.08 -3.96 -3.32
C ALA A 58 7.60 -4.02 -2.94
N LEU A 59 7.27 -4.88 -1.99
CA LEU A 59 5.99 -4.86 -1.26
C LEU A 59 6.15 -3.95 -0.04
N ILE A 60 5.35 -2.90 0.03
CA ILE A 60 5.32 -1.91 1.10
C ILE A 60 4.12 -2.21 1.99
N LEU A 61 4.36 -2.32 3.30
CA LEU A 61 3.37 -2.68 4.30
C LEU A 61 3.46 -1.70 5.48
N GLU A 62 2.31 -1.28 5.99
CA GLU A 62 2.19 -0.63 7.29
C GLU A 62 2.22 -1.69 8.42
N ASP A 63 2.46 -1.28 9.67
CA ASP A 63 2.67 -2.19 10.81
C ASP A 63 1.39 -2.85 11.34
N ASP A 64 0.23 -2.37 10.90
CA ASP A 64 -1.09 -2.77 11.38
C ASP A 64 -1.85 -3.70 10.41
N VAL A 65 -1.17 -4.41 9.51
CA VAL A 65 -1.85 -5.31 8.55
C VAL A 65 -2.13 -6.73 9.06
N ASP A 66 -3.12 -7.40 8.47
CA ASP A 66 -3.42 -8.84 8.56
C ASP A 66 -3.47 -9.45 7.15
N PHE A 67 -3.09 -10.72 7.01
CA PHE A 67 -2.90 -11.40 5.73
C PHE A 67 -3.78 -12.64 5.61
N GLU A 68 -4.13 -13.03 4.40
CA GLU A 68 -4.49 -14.43 4.10
C GLU A 68 -3.30 -15.36 4.38
N LEU A 69 -3.54 -16.49 5.04
CA LEU A 69 -2.47 -17.46 5.34
C LEU A 69 -1.77 -18.02 4.09
N ASN A 70 -2.44 -18.07 2.94
CA ASN A 70 -1.90 -18.53 1.68
C ASN A 70 -1.40 -17.37 0.77
N ILE A 71 -1.05 -16.22 1.35
CA ILE A 71 -0.63 -15.01 0.62
C ILE A 71 0.41 -15.29 -0.48
N THR A 72 1.41 -16.13 -0.22
CA THR A 72 2.46 -16.45 -1.21
C THR A 72 1.90 -17.14 -2.46
N ALA A 73 0.93 -18.03 -2.30
CA ALA A 73 0.26 -18.70 -3.43
C ALA A 73 -0.64 -17.72 -4.19
N ILE A 74 -1.35 -16.85 -3.48
CA ILE A 74 -2.19 -15.79 -4.06
C ILE A 74 -1.31 -14.86 -4.90
N MET A 75 -0.21 -14.36 -4.35
CA MET A 75 0.68 -13.44 -5.05
C MET A 75 1.37 -14.10 -6.24
N THR A 76 1.71 -15.39 -6.16
CA THR A 76 2.26 -16.13 -7.31
C THR A 76 1.29 -16.15 -8.50
N ASP A 77 0.00 -16.40 -8.24
CA ASP A 77 -1.04 -16.40 -9.29
C ASP A 77 -1.30 -14.97 -9.82
N ILE A 78 -1.35 -13.96 -8.94
CA ILE A 78 -1.50 -12.55 -9.33
C ILE A 78 -0.34 -12.08 -10.20
N HIS A 79 0.91 -12.40 -9.84
CA HIS A 79 2.09 -12.00 -10.61
C HIS A 79 2.13 -12.60 -12.01
N HIS A 80 1.53 -13.78 -12.22
CA HIS A 80 1.43 -14.38 -13.55
C HIS A 80 0.56 -13.53 -14.50
N ASP A 81 -0.48 -12.90 -13.97
CA ASP A 81 -1.42 -12.07 -14.74
C ASP A 81 -1.00 -10.60 -14.84
N LEU A 82 -0.03 -10.18 -14.02
CA LEU A 82 0.43 -8.80 -13.93
C LEU A 82 1.20 -8.40 -15.20
N PRO A 83 0.79 -7.33 -15.90
CA PRO A 83 1.48 -6.91 -17.13
C PRO A 83 2.92 -6.48 -16.85
N PRO A 84 3.91 -6.77 -17.72
CA PRO A 84 5.32 -6.41 -17.46
C PRO A 84 5.59 -4.92 -17.21
N SER A 85 4.69 -4.04 -17.68
CA SER A 85 4.75 -2.59 -17.52
C SER A 85 4.04 -2.07 -16.27
N TRP A 86 3.70 -2.95 -15.31
CA TRP A 86 3.05 -2.54 -14.07
C TRP A 86 3.96 -1.61 -13.25
N GLU A 87 3.36 -0.61 -12.60
CA GLU A 87 4.08 0.38 -11.80
C GLU A 87 3.68 0.29 -10.34
N THR A 88 2.38 0.09 -10.06
CA THR A 88 1.85 -0.13 -8.71
C THR A 88 0.84 -1.28 -8.70
N LEU A 89 0.81 -2.02 -7.59
CA LEU A 89 -0.15 -3.08 -7.34
C LEU A 89 -0.70 -2.97 -5.92
N TYR A 90 -1.96 -2.58 -5.77
CA TYR A 90 -2.66 -2.58 -4.50
C TYR A 90 -3.07 -3.99 -4.11
N ILE A 91 -2.60 -4.44 -2.95
CA ILE A 91 -2.92 -5.75 -2.37
C ILE A 91 -3.90 -5.58 -1.21
N GLY A 92 -3.85 -4.41 -0.56
CA GLY A 92 -4.84 -3.92 0.39
C GLY A 92 -5.09 -2.42 0.21
N SER A 93 -6.35 -2.02 0.24
CA SER A 93 -6.82 -0.63 0.17
C SER A 93 -8.11 -0.47 0.98
N CYS A 94 -8.38 0.71 1.54
CA CYS A 94 -9.59 0.92 2.33
C CYS A 94 -10.84 1.09 1.46
N PHE A 95 -10.67 1.60 0.24
CA PHE A 95 -11.77 1.90 -0.65
C PHE A 95 -11.26 1.98 -2.09
N GLU A 96 -11.98 1.37 -3.01
CA GLU A 96 -11.75 1.52 -4.45
C GLU A 96 -13.01 1.11 -5.25
N SER A 97 -13.20 1.71 -6.43
CA SER A 97 -14.14 1.21 -7.43
C SER A 97 -13.48 0.13 -8.29
N MET A 98 -14.15 -0.99 -8.51
CA MET A 98 -13.59 -2.07 -9.33
C MET A 98 -13.44 -1.63 -10.79
N GLY A 99 -12.21 -1.69 -11.30
CA GLY A 99 -11.89 -1.47 -12.70
C GLY A 99 -12.10 -2.72 -13.58
N GLU A 100 -11.49 -2.71 -14.76
CA GLU A 100 -11.50 -3.83 -15.68
C GLU A 100 -10.67 -5.00 -15.13
N GLN A 101 -11.21 -6.22 -15.16
CA GLN A 101 -10.45 -7.42 -14.78
C GLN A 101 -9.32 -7.68 -15.77
N VAL A 102 -8.16 -8.07 -15.26
CA VAL A 102 -6.97 -8.42 -16.04
C VAL A 102 -6.66 -9.89 -15.84
N GLY A 103 -6.21 -10.55 -16.91
CA GLY A 103 -5.78 -11.94 -16.85
C GLY A 103 -6.91 -12.95 -16.68
N LYS A 104 -6.53 -14.18 -16.32
CA LYS A 104 -7.45 -15.33 -16.21
C LYS A 104 -7.26 -16.09 -14.90
N SER A 105 -6.70 -15.43 -13.88
CA SER A 105 -6.45 -15.96 -12.54
C SER A 105 -7.60 -16.85 -12.09
N SER A 106 -7.22 -18.07 -11.73
CA SER A 106 -8.14 -19.11 -11.25
C SER A 106 -8.39 -18.99 -9.75
N SER A 107 -7.61 -18.15 -9.07
CA SER A 107 -7.80 -17.87 -7.65
C SER A 107 -9.05 -17.02 -7.39
N VAL A 108 -9.51 -17.05 -6.14
CA VAL A 108 -10.60 -16.19 -5.67
C VAL A 108 -10.20 -14.71 -5.75
N HIS A 109 -8.90 -14.42 -5.60
CA HIS A 109 -8.31 -13.08 -5.67
C HIS A 109 -7.91 -12.80 -7.11
N ARG A 110 -8.58 -11.83 -7.73
CA ARG A 110 -8.40 -11.50 -9.15
C ARG A 110 -7.74 -10.15 -9.30
N LEU A 111 -7.01 -9.99 -10.40
CA LEU A 111 -6.35 -8.74 -10.76
C LEU A 111 -7.33 -7.83 -11.52
N TYR A 112 -7.36 -6.54 -11.16
CA TYR A 112 -8.12 -5.51 -11.84
C TYR A 112 -7.22 -4.30 -12.11
N LYS A 113 -7.52 -3.51 -13.13
CA LYS A 113 -6.95 -2.17 -13.26
C LYS A 113 -7.43 -1.31 -12.10
N SER A 114 -6.53 -0.55 -11.47
CA SER A 114 -6.92 0.39 -10.43
C SER A 114 -7.70 1.56 -11.05
N VAL A 115 -8.64 2.11 -10.28
CA VAL A 115 -9.43 3.28 -10.65
C VAL A 115 -9.12 4.45 -9.72
N ALA A 116 -9.24 4.22 -8.41
CA ALA A 116 -9.05 5.26 -7.39
C ALA A 116 -8.83 4.61 -6.01
N PRO A 117 -7.73 3.85 -5.81
CA PRO A 117 -7.43 3.22 -4.54
C PRO A 117 -7.14 4.27 -3.48
N MET A 118 -7.58 4.02 -2.25
CA MET A 118 -7.33 4.85 -1.06
C MET A 118 -6.71 4.02 0.07
N CYS A 119 -6.01 4.69 1.00
CA CYS A 119 -5.06 4.08 1.94
C CYS A 119 -3.85 3.44 1.25
N MET A 120 -2.78 3.19 2.01
CA MET A 120 -1.52 2.64 1.48
C MET A 120 -0.94 1.54 2.38
N HIS A 121 -1.80 0.87 3.15
CA HIS A 121 -1.39 -0.14 4.13
C HIS A 121 -0.75 -1.38 3.51
N ALA A 122 -1.08 -1.73 2.26
CA ALA A 122 -0.44 -2.83 1.55
C ALA A 122 -0.45 -2.66 0.02
N TYR A 123 0.69 -2.31 -0.56
CA TYR A 123 0.84 -2.19 -2.01
C TYR A 123 2.28 -2.48 -2.45
N ALA A 124 2.44 -2.96 -3.67
CA ALA A 124 3.75 -3.17 -4.28
C ALA A 124 4.04 -2.09 -5.33
N VAL A 125 5.32 -1.80 -5.51
CA VAL A 125 5.84 -0.82 -6.47
C VAL A 125 6.98 -1.47 -7.26
N SER A 126 6.95 -1.37 -8.59
CA SER A 126 8.06 -1.80 -9.43
C SER A 126 9.17 -0.75 -9.46
N TYR A 127 10.39 -1.11 -9.88
CA TYR A 127 11.50 -0.16 -9.96
C TYR A 127 11.15 1.07 -10.83
N SER A 128 10.56 0.85 -12.01
CA SER A 128 10.09 1.94 -12.88
C SER A 128 8.97 2.74 -12.24
N GLY A 129 8.08 2.08 -11.49
CA GLY A 129 7.06 2.73 -10.69
C GLY A 129 7.68 3.68 -9.66
N ALA A 130 8.66 3.22 -8.89
CA ALA A 130 9.33 4.04 -7.88
C ALA A 130 9.99 5.29 -8.49
N GLN A 131 10.68 5.14 -9.63
CA GLN A 131 11.26 6.28 -10.35
C GLN A 131 10.20 7.32 -10.74
N LYS A 132 9.07 6.86 -11.29
CA LYS A 132 7.98 7.72 -11.71
C LYS A 132 7.27 8.39 -10.52
N LEU A 133 7.07 7.65 -9.42
CA LEU A 133 6.40 8.16 -8.23
C LEU A 133 7.20 9.27 -7.56
N ILE A 134 8.54 9.23 -7.57
CA ILE A 134 9.37 10.33 -7.05
C ILE A 134 9.14 11.64 -7.81
N GLU A 135 8.92 11.56 -9.12
CA GLU A 135 8.64 12.75 -9.95
C GLU A 135 7.21 13.25 -9.78
N LEU A 136 6.25 12.32 -9.64
CA LEU A 136 4.83 12.64 -9.57
C LEU A 136 4.34 13.04 -8.16
N LEU A 137 4.99 12.53 -7.11
CA LEU A 137 4.61 12.68 -5.71
C LEU A 137 5.66 13.48 -4.93
N ASP A 138 5.97 14.69 -5.38
CA ASP A 138 6.92 15.58 -4.69
C ASP A 138 6.33 16.07 -3.34
N PRO A 139 6.92 15.70 -2.19
CA PRO A 139 6.44 16.13 -0.88
C PRO A 139 6.62 17.64 -0.63
N VAL A 140 7.42 18.35 -1.44
CA VAL A 140 7.58 19.82 -1.34
C VAL A 140 6.35 20.53 -1.90
N VAL A 141 5.71 19.97 -2.93
CA VAL A 141 4.53 20.55 -3.59
C VAL A 141 3.39 19.53 -3.69
N PRO A 142 2.91 18.99 -2.55
CA PRO A 142 1.96 17.89 -2.53
C PRO A 142 0.57 18.35 -3.01
N ARG A 143 -0.20 17.43 -3.60
CA ARG A 143 -1.61 17.67 -4.00
C ARG A 143 -2.61 17.39 -2.87
N GLY A 144 -2.14 16.80 -1.78
CA GLY A 144 -2.90 16.35 -0.62
C GLY A 144 -2.12 15.25 0.09
N THR A 145 -2.82 14.39 0.85
CA THR A 145 -2.23 13.18 1.44
C THR A 145 -1.61 12.27 0.36
N VAL A 146 -0.69 11.39 0.76
CA VAL A 146 0.06 10.56 -0.19
C VAL A 146 -0.84 9.61 -0.96
N ASP A 147 -1.82 9.00 -0.29
CA ASP A 147 -2.83 8.14 -0.87
C ASP A 147 -3.71 8.90 -1.88
N TYR A 148 -4.18 10.09 -1.52
CA TYR A 148 -4.93 10.95 -2.42
C TYR A 148 -4.09 11.37 -3.64
N SER A 149 -2.84 11.77 -3.42
CA SER A 149 -1.94 12.19 -4.49
C SER A 149 -1.67 11.04 -5.48
N LEU A 150 -1.45 9.83 -4.98
CA LEU A 150 -1.28 8.63 -5.79
C LEU A 150 -2.57 8.26 -6.55
N SER A 151 -3.71 8.29 -5.87
CA SER A 151 -5.03 8.05 -6.48
C SER A 151 -5.31 9.01 -7.65
N VAL A 152 -4.97 10.29 -7.49
CA VAL A 152 -5.10 11.30 -8.55
C VAL A 152 -4.24 10.95 -9.76
N VAL A 153 -2.95 10.62 -9.59
CA VAL A 153 -2.07 10.33 -10.74
C VAL A 153 -2.39 8.99 -11.41
N ILE A 154 -2.96 8.04 -10.67
CA ILE A 154 -3.57 6.81 -11.22
C ILE A 154 -4.78 7.18 -12.08
N GLY A 155 -5.70 7.99 -11.57
CA GLY A 155 -6.89 8.44 -12.29
C GLY A 155 -6.57 9.28 -13.53
N GLU A 156 -5.45 10.02 -13.52
CA GLU A 156 -4.91 10.73 -14.68
C GLU A 156 -4.25 9.80 -15.73
N GLY A 157 -4.16 8.50 -15.46
CA GLY A 157 -3.50 7.52 -16.34
C GLY A 157 -1.99 7.66 -16.39
N LYS A 158 -1.38 8.37 -15.43
CA LYS A 158 0.08 8.56 -15.38
C LYS A 158 0.79 7.37 -14.78
N VAL A 159 0.10 6.56 -13.97
CA VAL A 159 0.66 5.35 -13.33
C VAL A 159 -0.13 4.14 -13.78
N SER A 160 0.56 3.12 -14.31
CA SER A 160 -0.03 1.81 -14.64
C SER A 160 -0.26 1.00 -13.36
N SER A 161 -1.42 1.23 -12.74
CA SER A 161 -1.78 0.65 -11.45
C SER A 161 -2.81 -0.48 -11.58
N TYR A 162 -2.65 -1.49 -10.73
CA TYR A 162 -3.56 -2.62 -10.60
C TYR A 162 -3.93 -2.87 -9.14
N SER A 163 -5.05 -3.55 -8.91
CA SER A 163 -5.57 -3.87 -7.58
C SER A 163 -6.04 -5.31 -7.51
N VAL A 164 -5.85 -5.96 -6.37
CA VAL A 164 -6.30 -7.34 -6.11
C VAL A 164 -7.65 -7.32 -5.38
N HIS A 165 -8.65 -8.02 -5.94
CA HIS A 165 -9.97 -8.17 -5.32
C HIS A 165 -10.49 -9.61 -5.36
N PRO A 166 -11.06 -10.15 -4.25
CA PRO A 166 -11.02 -9.60 -2.90
C PRO A 166 -9.59 -9.39 -2.40
N GLN A 167 -9.38 -8.44 -1.49
CA GLN A 167 -8.04 -8.07 -1.01
C GLN A 167 -7.50 -9.15 -0.06
N PRO A 168 -6.29 -9.70 -0.29
CA PRO A 168 -5.72 -10.70 0.60
C PRO A 168 -4.93 -10.10 1.78
N ILE A 169 -4.84 -8.76 1.88
CA ILE A 169 -4.25 -8.05 3.01
C ILE A 169 -5.19 -6.92 3.43
N VAL A 170 -5.52 -6.86 4.72
CA VAL A 170 -6.44 -5.85 5.28
C VAL A 170 -5.77 -5.13 6.45
N GLN A 171 -6.18 -3.89 6.70
CA GLN A 171 -5.75 -3.15 7.89
C GLN A 171 -6.49 -3.68 9.13
N ARG A 172 -5.75 -3.97 10.20
CA ARG A 172 -6.31 -4.27 11.52
C ARG A 172 -6.66 -2.95 12.19
N LYS A 173 -7.95 -2.63 12.22
CA LYS A 173 -8.44 -1.49 13.00
C LYS A 173 -8.57 -1.92 14.46
N SER A 174 -7.86 -1.25 15.35
CA SER A 174 -8.05 -1.37 16.80
C SER A 174 -8.54 -0.04 17.34
N VAL A 175 -9.50 -0.07 18.26
CA VAL A 175 -10.08 1.14 18.88
C VAL A 175 -9.00 2.01 19.55
N ASP A 176 -7.86 1.42 19.91
CA ASP A 176 -6.74 2.07 20.59
C ASP A 176 -5.47 2.24 19.71
N ASN A 177 -5.55 2.07 18.39
CA ASN A 177 -4.36 2.21 17.51
C ASN A 177 -3.99 3.71 17.33
N PRO A 178 -2.82 4.18 17.83
CA PRO A 178 -2.44 5.59 17.73
C PRO A 178 -2.09 6.03 16.29
N SER A 179 -1.95 5.07 15.36
CA SER A 179 -1.73 5.31 13.93
C SER A 179 -3.03 5.53 13.14
N ASP A 180 -4.19 5.16 13.70
CA ASP A 180 -5.48 5.32 13.02
C ASP A 180 -5.90 6.80 12.97
N ILE A 181 -6.13 7.32 11.75
CA ILE A 181 -6.72 8.65 11.58
C ILE A 181 -8.23 8.56 11.91
N PRO A 182 -8.78 9.36 12.84
CA PRO A 182 -10.09 9.12 13.51
C PRO A 182 -11.37 9.11 12.65
N LYS A 183 -11.28 9.14 11.31
CA LYS A 183 -12.44 9.32 10.41
C LYS A 183 -12.60 8.27 9.31
N SER A 184 -11.79 7.20 9.28
CA SER A 184 -11.97 6.17 8.25
C SER A 184 -13.20 5.29 8.58
N GLN A 185 -14.25 5.39 7.75
CA GLN A 185 -15.41 4.49 7.83
C GLN A 185 -14.94 3.03 7.88
N LEU A 186 -15.53 2.24 8.79
CA LEU A 186 -15.22 0.82 8.96
C LEU A 186 -15.80 0.02 7.78
N LEU A 187 -15.11 0.02 6.63
CA LEU A 187 -15.36 -0.99 5.60
C LEU A 187 -14.69 -2.28 6.06
N SER A 188 -15.49 -3.29 6.41
CA SER A 188 -14.96 -4.61 6.79
C SER A 188 -14.67 -5.42 5.54
N PHE A 189 -13.39 -5.48 5.17
CA PHE A 189 -12.90 -6.51 4.26
C PHE A 189 -12.59 -7.75 5.11
N ASN A 190 -13.29 -8.84 4.84
CA ASN A 190 -13.10 -10.09 5.58
C ASN A 190 -12.15 -11.00 4.82
N LEU A 191 -11.04 -11.35 5.46
CA LEU A 191 -10.16 -12.41 5.00
C LEU A 191 -10.85 -13.78 5.21
N LEU A 192 -10.62 -14.70 4.28
CA LEU A 192 -11.13 -16.07 4.32
C LEU A 192 -10.47 -16.85 5.47
N ASN A 193 -9.14 -16.78 5.55
CA ASN A 193 -8.36 -17.46 6.57
C ASN A 193 -7.18 -16.58 7.04
N SER A 194 -7.48 -15.69 7.98
CA SER A 194 -6.52 -14.65 8.41
C SER A 194 -5.44 -15.14 9.37
N THR A 195 -4.30 -14.46 9.37
CA THR A 195 -3.24 -14.71 10.35
C THR A 195 -3.69 -14.40 11.78
N SER A 196 -4.51 -13.36 11.99
CA SER A 196 -5.07 -13.05 13.32
C SER A 196 -5.90 -14.21 13.87
N ARG A 197 -6.77 -14.81 13.04
CA ARG A 197 -7.57 -15.98 13.44
C ARG A 197 -6.69 -17.18 13.76
N PHE A 198 -5.65 -17.42 12.96
CA PHE A 198 -4.69 -18.49 13.19
C PHE A 198 -3.96 -18.36 14.54
N LEU A 199 -3.63 -17.12 14.93
CA LEU A 199 -3.01 -16.80 16.21
C LEU A 199 -4.00 -16.77 17.39
N GLY A 200 -5.29 -17.02 17.15
CA GLY A 200 -6.33 -17.02 18.19
C GLY A 200 -6.79 -15.64 18.62
N HIS A 201 -6.52 -14.59 17.84
CA HIS A 201 -7.11 -13.27 18.06
C HIS A 201 -8.57 -13.25 17.55
N ASN A 202 -9.46 -12.60 18.30
CA ASN A 202 -10.82 -12.35 17.84
C ASN A 202 -10.77 -11.26 16.75
N THR A 203 -11.17 -11.63 15.54
CA THR A 203 -11.35 -10.74 14.37
C THR A 203 -12.65 -9.97 14.45
#